data_AF-A0A3C1T9K6-F1
#
_entry.id   AF-A0A3C1T9K6-F1
#
_cell.length_a   1.000
_cell.length_b   1.000
_cell.length_c   1.000
_cell.angle_alpha   90.00
_cell.angle_beta   90.00
_cell.angle_gamma   90.00
#
_symmetry.space_group_name_H-M   'P 1'
#
loop_
_entity.id
_entity.type
_entity.pdbx_description
1 polymer ?
#
loop_
_entity_poly.entity_id
_entity_poly.type
_entity_poly.pdbx_seq_one_letter_code
_entity_poly.pdbx_strand_id
1 'polypeptide(L)'
;GGPLDVYVIYPDGRLEIIQLGDNPDAGEVFQAVVPAGTWFGSKPKAESAYSLVGCTVAPGFDFADFELGERAQLLALFPQHQDVIHLLTH
;
A
#
# COMPACT_ATOMS: atom_id res chain seq x y z
N GLY A 1 7.61 11.14 12.30
CA GLY A 1 7.00 9.80 12.15
C GLY A 1 8.09 8.80 11.87
N GLY A 2 7.77 7.52 11.84
CA GLY A 2 8.69 6.47 11.38
C GLY A 2 8.29 5.92 10.01
N PRO A 3 9.01 4.91 9.49
CA PRO A 3 8.77 4.34 8.17
C PRO A 3 7.34 3.79 7.99
N LEU A 4 6.87 3.81 6.75
CA LEU A 4 5.56 3.32 6.34
C LEU A 4 5.73 2.08 5.45
N ASP A 5 5.06 0.99 5.78
CA ASP A 5 4.93 -0.15 4.88
C ASP A 5 3.76 0.12 3.91
N VAL A 6 4.06 0.21 2.62
CA VAL A 6 3.06 0.33 1.55
C VAL A 6 2.94 -1.01 0.83
N TYR A 7 1.81 -1.68 1.01
CA TYR A 7 1.51 -2.96 0.40
C TYR A 7 0.84 -2.72 -0.96
N VAL A 8 1.38 -3.33 -2.01
CA VAL A 8 0.89 -3.20 -3.38
C VAL A 8 0.61 -4.58 -3.95
N ILE A 9 -0.65 -4.86 -4.29
CA ILE A 9 -1.07 -6.08 -4.99
C ILE A 9 -1.26 -5.73 -6.46
N TYR A 10 -0.43 -6.34 -7.30
CA TYR A 10 -0.48 -6.20 -8.74
C TYR A 10 -1.59 -7.07 -9.35
N PRO A 11 -2.11 -6.72 -10.56
CA PRO A 11 -3.14 -7.52 -11.24
C PRO A 11 -2.75 -8.98 -11.51
N ASP A 12 -1.45 -9.28 -11.60
CA ASP A 12 -0.92 -10.64 -11.76
C ASP A 12 -0.88 -11.45 -10.43
N GLY A 13 -1.29 -10.83 -9.32
CA GLY A 13 -1.30 -11.44 -7.99
C GLY A 13 0.02 -11.34 -7.25
N ARG A 14 1.04 -10.62 -7.76
CA ARG A 14 2.27 -10.33 -7.03
C ARG A 14 2.01 -9.32 -5.91
N LEU A 15 2.55 -9.58 -4.72
CA LEU A 15 2.57 -8.64 -3.60
C LEU A 15 3.96 -8.02 -3.49
N GLU A 16 4.01 -6.69 -3.42
CA GLU A 16 5.19 -5.90 -3.11
C GLU A 16 4.96 -5.11 -1.83
N ILE A 17 5.99 -4.98 -1.00
CA ILE A 17 5.97 -4.14 0.20
C ILE A 17 7.08 -3.11 0.03
N ILE A 18 6.69 -1.86 -0.16
CA ILE A 18 7.61 -0.73 -0.29
C ILE A 18 7.78 -0.13 1.11
N GLN A 19 9.02 -0.06 1.60
CA GLN A 19 9.34 0.58 2.87
C GLN A 19 9.67 2.05 2.60
N LEU A 20 8.73 2.95 2.87
CA LEU A 20 8.93 4.38 2.70
C LEU A 20 9.54 4.97 3.99
N GLY A 21 10.76 5.45 3.93
CA GLY A 21 11.54 5.88 5.08
C GLY A 21 12.86 6.56 4.71
N ASP A 22 13.63 6.94 5.72
CA ASP A 22 14.88 7.71 5.56
C ASP A 22 16.15 6.87 5.73
N ASN A 23 16.04 5.55 5.80
CA ASN A 23 17.17 4.63 5.96
C ASN A 23 17.40 3.70 4.74
N PRO A 24 18.12 4.16 3.70
CA PRO A 24 18.45 3.34 2.53
C PRO A 24 19.24 2.07 2.84
N ASP A 25 20.06 2.08 3.90
CA ASP A 25 20.83 0.91 4.32
C ASP A 25 19.92 -0.21 4.86
N ALA A 26 18.70 0.12 5.29
CA ALA A 26 17.65 -0.83 5.67
C ALA A 26 16.73 -1.22 4.50
N GLY A 27 17.02 -0.76 3.27
CA GLY A 27 16.18 -1.01 2.09
C GLY A 27 14.99 -0.05 1.97
N GLU A 28 14.96 1.01 2.76
CA GLU A 28 13.92 2.03 2.69
C GLU A 28 14.17 3.01 1.53
N VAL A 29 13.09 3.62 1.04
CA VAL A 29 13.15 4.64 -0.01
C VAL A 29 12.49 5.93 0.46
N PHE A 30 13.07 7.07 0.09
CA PHE A 30 12.50 8.39 0.43
C PHE A 30 11.20 8.67 -0.33
N GLN A 31 11.03 8.07 -1.51
CA GLN A 31 9.90 8.29 -2.40
C GLN A 31 9.61 7.00 -3.18
N ALA A 32 8.33 6.75 -3.42
CA ALA A 32 7.87 5.62 -4.23
C ALA A 32 6.69 6.01 -5.11
N VAL A 33 6.47 5.24 -6.17
CA VAL A 33 5.31 5.35 -7.06
C VAL A 33 4.56 4.05 -7.02
N VAL A 34 3.29 4.10 -6.63
CA VAL A 34 2.36 2.97 -6.75
C VAL A 34 1.79 2.98 -8.18
N PRO A 35 1.95 1.91 -8.97
CA PRO A 35 1.45 1.88 -10.34
C PRO A 35 -0.09 1.93 -10.39
N ALA A 36 -0.62 2.58 -11.44
CA ALA A 36 -2.06 2.60 -11.71
C ALA A 36 -2.62 1.18 -11.93
N GLY A 37 -3.85 0.95 -11.51
CA GLY A 37 -4.52 -0.36 -11.64
C GLY A 37 -4.06 -1.41 -10.62
N THR A 38 -3.29 -1.02 -9.61
CA THR A 38 -2.93 -1.89 -8.48
C THR A 38 -3.82 -1.59 -7.27
N TRP A 39 -4.00 -2.60 -6.41
CA TRP A 39 -4.55 -2.37 -5.08
C TRP A 39 -3.42 -2.00 -4.13
N PHE A 40 -3.60 -0.94 -3.34
CA PHE A 40 -2.62 -0.61 -2.32
C PHE A 40 -3.27 -0.18 -1.00
N GLY A 41 -2.54 -0.42 0.08
CA GLY A 41 -2.85 0.05 1.41
C GLY A 41 -1.56 0.20 2.22
N SER A 42 -1.62 0.91 3.33
CA SER A 42 -0.41 1.20 4.09
C SER A 42 -0.64 1.21 5.58
N LYS A 43 0.41 0.88 6.34
CA LYS A 43 0.43 1.05 7.80
C LYS A 43 1.81 1.53 8.25
N PRO A 44 1.92 2.24 9.39
CA PRO A 44 3.21 2.46 10.03
C PRO A 44 3.91 1.12 10.29
N LYS A 45 5.22 1.06 10.05
CA LYS A 45 6.04 -0.12 10.36
C LYS A 45 5.92 -0.45 11.86
N ALA A 46 6.16 -1.69 12.27
CA ALA A 46 5.83 -2.17 13.63
C ALA A 46 6.46 -1.33 14.76
N GLU A 47 7.66 -0.81 14.55
CA GLU A 47 8.40 0.07 15.46
C GLU A 47 7.92 1.54 15.45
N SER A 48 7.00 1.89 14.56
CA SER A 48 6.54 3.26 14.31
C SER A 48 5.14 3.48 14.87
N ALA A 49 5.02 4.39 15.82
CA ALA A 49 3.71 4.79 16.36
C ALA A 49 2.85 5.55 15.33
N TYR A 50 3.48 6.30 14.42
CA TYR A 50 2.83 7.03 13.35
C TYR A 50 3.79 7.29 12.19
N SER A 51 3.23 7.48 10.99
CA SER A 51 3.95 7.90 9.79
C SER A 51 3.23 9.10 9.18
N LEU A 52 3.99 10.08 8.69
CA LEU A 52 3.45 11.26 8.01
C LEU A 52 4.07 11.30 6.62
N VAL A 53 3.23 11.33 5.60
CA VAL A 53 3.64 11.26 4.19
C VAL A 53 2.89 12.29 3.36
N GLY A 54 3.50 12.70 2.25
CA GLY A 54 2.82 13.41 1.18
C GLY A 54 2.43 12.43 0.08
N CYS A 55 1.17 12.47 -0.36
CA CYS A 55 0.70 11.71 -1.51
C CYS A 55 0.33 12.69 -2.63
N THR A 56 0.85 12.46 -3.83
CA THR A 56 0.50 13.22 -5.02
C THR A 56 0.02 12.25 -6.08
N VAL A 57 -1.12 12.54 -6.69
CA VAL A 57 -1.75 11.71 -7.72
C VAL A 57 -1.74 12.49 -9.04
N ALA A 58 -1.39 11.81 -10.13
CA ALA A 58 -1.35 12.37 -11.48
C ALA A 58 -1.90 11.34 -12.49
N PRO A 59 -2.86 11.69 -13.37
CA PRO A 59 -3.63 12.94 -13.43
C PRO A 59 -4.35 13.27 -12.10
N GLY A 60 -4.84 14.51 -11.95
CA GLY A 60 -5.43 14.96 -10.70
C GLY A 60 -6.50 14.00 -10.18
N PHE A 61 -6.53 13.78 -8.86
CA PHE A 61 -7.46 12.85 -8.23
C PHE A 61 -8.93 13.20 -8.52
N ASP A 62 -9.69 12.23 -9.00
CA ASP A 62 -11.15 12.28 -9.12
C ASP A 62 -11.76 11.10 -8.35
N PHE A 63 -12.90 11.31 -7.69
CA PHE A 63 -13.64 10.23 -7.03
C PHE A 63 -14.13 9.17 -8.02
N ALA A 64 -14.32 9.53 -9.29
CA ALA A 64 -14.64 8.59 -10.36
C ALA A 64 -13.51 7.55 -10.58
N ASP A 65 -12.27 7.89 -10.22
CA ASP A 65 -11.09 7.03 -10.35
C ASP A 65 -10.73 6.34 -9.02
N PHE A 66 -11.49 6.58 -7.96
CA PHE A 66 -11.26 6.00 -6.63
C PHE A 66 -12.15 4.80 -6.38
N GLU A 67 -11.52 3.67 -6.04
CA GLU A 67 -12.19 2.46 -5.59
C GLU A 67 -11.67 2.08 -4.21
N LEU A 68 -12.58 1.87 -3.25
CA LEU A 68 -12.23 1.34 -1.94
C LEU A 68 -12.34 -0.19 -1.98
N GLY A 69 -11.24 -0.87 -1.66
CA GLY A 69 -11.17 -2.33 -1.73
C GLY A 69 -12.10 -3.02 -0.72
N GLU A 70 -13.09 -3.75 -1.24
CA GLU A 70 -13.99 -4.58 -0.44
C GLU A 70 -13.32 -5.91 -0.08
N ARG A 71 -13.24 -6.23 1.23
CA ARG A 71 -12.54 -7.41 1.74
C ARG A 71 -12.94 -8.70 1.01
N ALA A 72 -14.25 -8.94 0.89
CA ALA A 72 -14.77 -10.16 0.28
C ALA A 72 -14.34 -10.31 -1.19
N GLN A 73 -14.29 -9.21 -1.93
CA GLN A 73 -13.88 -9.21 -3.34
C GLN A 73 -12.37 -9.44 -3.46
N LEU A 74 -11.58 -8.75 -2.64
CA LEU A 74 -10.13 -8.92 -2.62
C LEU A 74 -9.72 -10.35 -2.23
N LEU A 75 -10.40 -10.95 -1.25
CA LEU A 75 -10.15 -12.35 -0.86
C LEU A 75 -10.52 -13.35 -1.97
N ALA A 76 -11.54 -13.04 -2.77
CA ALA A 76 -11.90 -13.87 -3.92
C ALA A 76 -10.86 -13.76 -5.07
N LEU A 77 -10.30 -12.57 -5.29
CA LEU A 77 -9.31 -12.31 -6.33
C LEU A 77 -7.89 -12.77 -5.94
N PHE A 78 -7.51 -12.55 -4.68
CA PHE A 78 -6.16 -12.78 -4.16
C PHE A 78 -6.18 -13.63 -2.87
N PRO A 79 -6.71 -14.86 -2.92
CA PRO A 79 -6.81 -15.71 -1.72
C PRO A 79 -5.45 -15.99 -1.07
N GLN A 80 -4.36 -15.97 -1.83
CA GLN A 80 -2.99 -16.12 -1.34
C GLN A 80 -2.53 -14.98 -0.41
N HIS A 81 -3.20 -13.83 -0.44
CA HIS A 81 -2.85 -12.62 0.32
C HIS A 81 -3.84 -12.33 1.45
N GLN A 82 -4.54 -13.35 1.96
CA GLN A 82 -5.56 -13.21 3.00
C GLN A 82 -5.08 -12.41 4.22
N ASP A 83 -3.84 -12.61 4.67
CA ASP A 83 -3.33 -11.99 5.89
C ASP A 83 -3.23 -10.47 5.77
N VAL A 84 -2.70 -9.97 4.64
CA VAL A 84 -2.59 -8.53 4.39
C VAL A 84 -3.97 -7.92 4.10
N ILE A 85 -4.86 -8.66 3.41
CA ILE A 85 -6.22 -8.19 3.15
C ILE A 85 -6.98 -8.05 4.47
N HIS A 86 -6.92 -9.04 5.37
CA HIS A 86 -7.53 -8.94 6.70
C HIS A 86 -6.93 -7.82 7.54
N LEU A 87 -5.62 -7.59 7.44
CA LEU A 87 -4.91 -6.53 8.16
C LEU A 87 -5.36 -5.12 7.75
N LEU A 88 -5.61 -4.88 6.46
CA LEU A 88 -5.81 -3.53 5.90
C LEU A 88 -7.27 -3.21 5.53
N THR A 89 -8.18 -4.17 5.66
CA THR A 89 -9.62 -3.98 5.42
C THR A 89 -10.42 -4.30 6.69
N HIS A 90 -11.72 -4.00 6.71
CA HIS A 90 -12.63 -4.32 7.82
C HIS A 90 -13.77 -5.24 7.40
#